data_AF-A0A8C8DRR2-F1
#
_entry.id   AF-A0A8C8DRR2-F1
#
_cell.length_a   1.000
_cell.length_b   1.000
_cell.length_c   1.000
_cell.angle_alpha   90.00
_cell.angle_beta   90.00
_cell.angle_gamma   90.00
#
_symmetry.space_group_name_H-M   'P 1'
#
loop_
_entity.id
_entity.type
_entity.pdbx_description
1 polymer ?
#
loop_
_entity_poly.entity_id
_entity_poly.type
_entity_poly.pdbx_seq_one_letter_code
_entity_poly.pdbx_strand_id
1 'polypeptide(L)' 'MRSPIVLFHDVAELTQTLFPIVEAMQKHFSSGSGAYYSDAIFFLSVAMHHIMPESKWSL' A
#
# COMPACT_ATOMS: atom_id res chain seq x y z
N MET A 1 -3.67 -13.85 29.98
CA MET A 1 -2.99 -12.87 29.10
C MET A 1 -3.48 -13.13 27.68
N ARG A 2 -4.10 -12.17 26.98
CA ARG A 2 -4.47 -12.36 25.57
C ARG A 2 -3.23 -12.15 24.71
N SER A 3 -2.95 -13.08 23.80
CA SER A 3 -1.93 -12.88 22.78
C SER A 3 -2.34 -11.74 21.85
N PRO A 4 -1.38 -10.92 21.37
CA PRO A 4 -1.68 -9.86 20.42
C PRO A 4 -2.21 -10.45 19.11
N ILE A 5 -3.18 -9.76 18.51
CA ILE A 5 -3.67 -10.09 17.18
C ILE A 5 -2.68 -9.52 16.17
N VAL A 6 -2.06 -10.39 15.38
CA VAL A 6 -1.15 -10.01 14.29
C VAL A 6 -1.88 -10.19 12.97
N LEU A 7 -1.87 -9.15 12.13
CA LEU A 7 -2.44 -9.17 10.80
C LEU A 7 -1.32 -9.06 9.77
N PHE A 8 -1.38 -9.93 8.76
CA PHE A 8 -0.46 -9.92 7.64
C PHE A 8 -1.23 -9.51 6.38
N HIS A 9 -0.55 -8.81 5.49
CA HIS A 9 -1.06 -8.39 4.19
C HIS A 9 -0.10 -8.85 3.11
N ASP A 10 -0.63 -9.39 2.03
CA ASP A 10 0.16 -9.80 0.88
C ASP A 10 0.65 -8.56 0.11
N VAL A 11 1.96 -8.49 -0.13
CA VAL A 11 2.58 -7.34 -0.79
C VAL A 11 2.16 -7.22 -2.26
N ALA A 12 1.95 -8.34 -2.95
CA ALA A 12 1.54 -8.35 -4.35
C ALA A 12 0.08 -7.90 -4.48
N GLU A 13 -0.81 -8.34 -3.58
CA GLU A 13 -2.21 -7.89 -3.55
C GLU A 13 -2.31 -6.39 -3.26
N LEU A 14 -1.57 -5.89 -2.27
CA LEU A 14 -1.52 -4.46 -1.96
C LEU A 14 -0.97 -3.65 -3.14
N THR A 15 0.08 -4.14 -3.78
CA THR A 15 0.70 -3.50 -4.95
C THR A 15 -0.29 -3.37 -6.12
N GLN A 16 -1.01 -4.44 -6.45
CA GLN A 16 -2.01 -4.43 -7.52
C GLN A 16 -3.17 -3.48 -7.20
N THR A 17 -3.61 -3.45 -5.94
CA THR A 17 -4.66 -2.54 -5.48
C THR A 17 -4.21 -1.07 -5.52
N LEU A 18 -2.96 -0.80 -5.16
CA LEU A 18 -2.36 0.53 -5.14
C LEU A 18 -2.14 1.08 -6.55
N PHE A 19 -1.72 0.24 -7.49
CA PHE A 19 -1.29 0.65 -8.82
C PHE A 19 -2.21 1.68 -9.51
N PRO A 20 -3.52 1.44 -9.68
CA PRO A 20 -4.41 2.41 -10.35
C PRO A 20 -4.54 3.75 -9.61
N ILE A 21 -4.27 3.80 -8.30
CA ILE A 21 -4.35 5.02 -7.49
C ILE A 21 -3.07 5.86 -7.67
N VAL A 22 -1.91 5.21 -7.77
CA VAL A 22 -0.60 5.88 -7.66
C VAL A 22 0.20 5.89 -8.96
N GLU A 23 -0.28 5.27 -10.04
CA GLU A 23 0.39 5.22 -11.35
C GLU A 23 0.84 6.61 -11.84
N ALA A 24 -0.04 7.60 -11.73
CA ALA A 24 0.28 8.97 -12.13
C ALA A 24 1.34 9.64 -11.24
N MET A 25 1.52 9.19 -10.00
CA MET A 25 2.53 9.71 -9.08
C MET A 25 3.89 9.03 -9.27
N GLN A 26 3.90 7.73 -9.57
CA GLN A 26 5.14 6.96 -9.77
C GLN A 26 6.05 7.59 -10.82
N LYS A 27 5.50 8.07 -11.94
CA LYS A 27 6.28 8.74 -13.00
C LYS A 27 7.01 10.02 -12.55
N HIS A 28 6.61 10.61 -11.42
CA HIS A 28 7.19 11.85 -10.90
C HIS A 28 8.08 11.62 -9.67
N PHE A 29 7.78 10.61 -8.87
CA PHE A 29 8.40 10.42 -7.56
C PHE A 29 9.22 9.12 -7.42
N SER A 30 9.27 8.29 -8.47
CA SER A 30 10.11 7.09 -8.50
C SER A 30 11.39 7.29 -9.32
N SER A 31 12.44 6.55 -8.98
CA SER A 31 13.79 6.65 -9.59
C SER A 31 13.92 6.11 -11.03
N GLY A 32 12.83 6.09 -11.81
CA GLY A 32 12.76 5.53 -13.16
C GLY A 32 12.19 4.11 -13.21
N SER A 33 11.76 3.67 -14.40
CA SER A 33 11.16 2.34 -14.62
C SER A 33 12.16 1.22 -14.32
N GLY A 34 11.75 0.24 -13.49
CA GLY A 34 12.60 -0.91 -13.11
C GLY A 34 13.56 -0.64 -11.95
N ALA A 35 13.50 0.54 -11.32
CA ALA A 35 14.24 0.83 -10.10
C ALA A 35 13.57 0.20 -8.87
N TYR A 36 14.35 -0.08 -7.82
CA TYR A 36 13.85 -0.65 -6.57
C TYR A 36 12.66 0.12 -5.95
N TYR A 37 12.54 1.44 -6.21
CA TYR A 37 11.45 2.31 -5.72
C TYR A 37 10.34 2.62 -6.75
N SER A 38 10.30 1.91 -7.89
CA SER A 38 9.24 2.12 -8.88
C SER A 38 7.95 1.36 -8.57
N ASP A 39 7.93 0.59 -7.49
CA ASP A 39 6.77 -0.23 -7.13
C ASP A 39 5.69 0.58 -6.39
N ALA A 40 4.42 0.27 -6.64
CA ALA A 40 3.27 0.94 -6.05
C ALA A 40 3.25 0.87 -4.52
N ILE A 41 3.85 -0.17 -3.94
CA ILE A 41 3.90 -0.38 -2.49
C ILE A 41 4.56 0.78 -1.72
N PHE A 42 5.49 1.51 -2.34
CA PHE A 42 6.14 2.66 -1.69
C PHE A 42 5.21 3.86 -1.50
N PHE A 43 4.04 3.84 -2.13
CA PHE A 43 3.00 4.86 -2.00
C PHE A 43 1.87 4.42 -1.07
N LEU A 44 2.00 3.28 -0.37
CA LEU A 44 0.95 2.72 0.49
C LEU A 44 0.34 3.77 1.43
N SER A 45 1.17 4.57 2.10
CA SER A 45 0.73 5.59 3.07
C SER A 45 -0.22 6.65 2.47
N VAL A 46 -0.09 6.96 1.18
CA VAL A 46 -0.92 7.97 0.49
C VAL A 46 -2.35 7.44 0.28
N ALA A 47 -2.49 6.13 0.05
CA ALA A 47 -3.76 5.51 -0.31
C ALA A 47 -4.34 4.62 0.81
N MET A 48 -3.76 4.62 2.02
CA MET A 48 -4.22 3.76 3.13
C MET A 48 -5.73 3.88 3.41
N HIS A 49 -6.29 5.09 3.31
CA HIS A 49 -7.71 5.34 3.55
C HIS A 49 -8.64 4.70 2.49
N HIS A 50 -8.13 4.40 1.30
CA HIS A 50 -8.86 3.68 0.26
C HIS A 50 -8.75 2.16 0.39
N ILE A 51 -7.71 1.66 1.07
CA ILE A 51 -7.36 0.22 1.06
C ILE A 51 -7.69 -0.45 2.40
N MET A 52 -7.61 0.29 3.51
CA MET A 52 -7.93 -0.26 4.82
C MET A 52 -9.45 -0.25 5.05
N PRO A 53 -10.05 -1.35 5.58
CA PRO A 53 -11.48 -1.40 5.84
C PRO A 53 -11.89 -0.34 6.87
N GLU A 54 -12.94 0.44 6.58
CA GLU A 54 -13.48 1.44 7.51
C GLU A 54 -13.84 0.85 8.88
N SER A 55 -14.27 -0.41 8.90
CA SER A 55 -14.64 -1.13 10.12
C SER A 55 -13.48 -1.50 11.04
N LYS A 56 -12.22 -1.27 10.63
CA LYS A 56 -11.03 -1.60 11.45
C LYS A 56 -10.45 -0.42 12.23
N TRP A 57 -11.05 0.78 12.11
CA TRP A 57 -10.64 1.96 12.88
C TRP A 57 -11.33 2.06 14.25
N SER A 58 -12.31 1.21 14.53
CA SER A 58 -13.01 1.13 15.82
C SER A 58 -12.46 -0.02 16.66
N LEU A 59 -11.29 0.19 17.26
CA LEU A 59 -10.83 -0.58 18.43
C LEU A 59 -11.04 0.25 19.69
#